data_AF-M3D931-F1
#
_entry.id   AF-M3D931-F1
#
_cell.length_a   1.000
_cell.length_b   1.000
_cell.length_c   1.000
_cell.angle_alpha   90.00
_cell.angle_beta   90.00
_cell.angle_gamma   90.00
#
_symmetry.space_group_name_H-M   'P 1'
#
loop_
_entity.id
_entity.type
_entity.pdbx_description
1 polymer ?
#
loop_
_entity_poly.entity_id
_entity_poly.type
_entity_poly.pdbx_seq_one_letter_code
_entity_poly.pdbx_strand_id
1 'polypeptide(L)'
;MDEELRTLTERLRAESGGTAAFERLAATDDHDLLAGVLTAPGQPLWARELAAYRLGTAGDRRAFEALVLLLNHRDPPRCAAAAHALARLGDPRTARAA
;
A
#
# COMPACT_ATOMS: atom_id res chain seq x y z
N MET A 1 -3.66 -3.68 -16.84
CA MET A 1 -2.81 -3.33 -15.67
C MET A 1 -3.36 -2.03 -15.11
N ASP A 2 -3.57 -1.92 -13.81
CA ASP A 2 -4.10 -0.71 -13.16
C ASP A 2 -3.07 0.43 -13.29
N GLU A 3 -3.45 1.56 -13.88
CA GLU A 3 -2.58 2.72 -14.14
C GLU A 3 -2.04 3.32 -12.84
N GLU A 4 -2.86 3.29 -11.80
CA GLU A 4 -2.50 3.71 -10.44
C GLU A 4 -1.41 2.82 -9.85
N LEU A 5 -1.52 1.50 -10.03
CA LEU A 5 -0.51 0.54 -9.55
C LEU A 5 0.83 0.80 -10.23
N ARG A 6 0.84 1.10 -11.54
CA ARG A 6 2.07 1.39 -12.28
C ARG A 6 2.73 2.67 -11.76
N THR A 7 1.97 3.75 -11.63
CA THR A 7 2.46 5.05 -11.13
C THR A 7 3.00 4.94 -9.71
N LEU A 8 2.27 4.24 -8.82
CA LEU A 8 2.73 3.97 -7.46
C LEU A 8 4.03 3.17 -7.46
N THR A 9 4.10 2.08 -8.24
CA THR A 9 5.27 1.20 -8.26
C THR A 9 6.51 1.92 -8.78
N GLU A 10 6.37 2.76 -9.80
CA GLU A 10 7.47 3.58 -10.34
C GLU A 10 8.03 4.55 -9.29
N ARG A 11 7.15 5.27 -8.58
CA ARG A 11 7.58 6.17 -7.49
C ARG A 11 8.24 5.42 -6.34
N LEU A 12 7.65 4.31 -5.90
CA LEU A 12 8.20 3.51 -4.79
C LEU A 12 9.52 2.81 -5.17
N ARG A 13 9.73 2.48 -6.44
CA ARG A 13 11.04 2.02 -6.94
C ARG A 13 12.10 3.10 -6.74
N ALA A 14 11.80 4.35 -7.05
CA ALA A 14 12.73 5.46 -6.85
C ALA A 14 13.05 5.68 -5.35
N GLU A 15 12.04 5.64 -4.49
CA GLU A 15 12.20 5.80 -3.02
C GLU A 15 12.96 4.65 -2.36
N SER A 16 12.78 3.43 -2.85
CA SER A 16 13.49 2.25 -2.36
C SER A 16 14.91 2.12 -2.91
N GLY A 17 15.31 2.97 -3.84
CA GLY A 17 16.58 2.87 -4.57
C GLY A 17 16.67 1.65 -5.49
N GLY A 18 15.53 1.07 -5.90
CA GLY A 18 15.50 -0.15 -6.73
C GLY A 18 16.11 -1.38 -6.03
N THR A 19 16.03 -1.43 -4.70
CA THR A 19 16.62 -2.54 -3.93
C THR A 19 15.96 -3.89 -4.23
N ALA A 20 16.70 -4.98 -4.01
CA ALA A 20 16.17 -6.34 -4.13
C ALA A 20 14.96 -6.60 -3.20
N ALA A 21 14.86 -5.87 -2.08
CA ALA A 21 13.70 -5.92 -1.20
C ALA A 21 12.44 -5.37 -1.88
N PHE A 22 12.56 -4.26 -2.62
CA PHE A 22 11.47 -3.69 -3.39
C PHE A 22 11.00 -4.64 -4.49
N GLU A 23 11.92 -5.15 -5.32
CA GLU A 23 11.56 -6.06 -6.42
C GLU A 23 10.87 -7.33 -5.89
N ARG A 24 11.34 -7.88 -4.77
CA ARG A 24 10.70 -9.03 -4.11
C ARG A 24 9.28 -8.71 -3.64
N LEU A 25 9.08 -7.55 -3.01
CA LEU A 25 7.78 -7.15 -2.48
C LEU A 25 6.79 -6.76 -3.60
N ALA A 26 7.29 -6.22 -4.71
CA ALA A 26 6.50 -5.91 -5.89
C ALA A 26 6.01 -7.17 -6.62
N ALA A 27 6.83 -8.24 -6.64
CA ALA A 27 6.53 -9.46 -7.38
C ALA A 27 5.76 -10.54 -6.59
N THR A 28 5.64 -10.42 -5.26
CA THR A 28 5.06 -11.48 -4.42
C THR A 28 3.53 -11.43 -4.36
N ASP A 29 2.78 -12.49 -4.65
CA ASP A 29 1.32 -12.52 -4.40
C ASP A 29 0.94 -13.05 -3.00
N ASP A 30 1.94 -13.26 -2.13
CA ASP A 30 1.72 -13.72 -0.76
C ASP A 30 1.17 -12.59 0.14
N HIS A 31 -0.12 -12.67 0.43
CA HIS A 31 -0.81 -11.72 1.30
C HIS A 31 -0.33 -11.78 2.75
N ASP A 32 0.13 -12.94 3.24
CA ASP A 32 0.62 -13.07 4.61
C ASP A 32 1.98 -12.39 4.76
N LEU A 33 2.85 -12.50 3.75
CA LEU A 33 4.08 -11.74 3.67
C LEU A 33 3.80 -10.23 3.65
N LEU A 34 2.87 -9.77 2.79
CA LEU A 34 2.50 -8.36 2.72
C LEU A 34 1.92 -7.86 4.06
N ALA A 35 1.07 -8.65 4.72
CA ALA A 35 0.51 -8.31 6.03
C ALA A 35 1.60 -8.26 7.11
N GLY A 36 2.60 -9.13 7.02
CA GLY A 36 3.80 -9.09 7.86
C GLY A 36 4.55 -7.77 7.73
N VAL A 37 4.69 -7.22 6.51
CA VAL A 37 5.34 -5.91 6.29
C VAL A 37 4.58 -4.77 6.98
N LEU A 38 3.25 -4.82 7.05
CA LEU A 38 2.46 -3.78 7.73
C LEU A 38 2.71 -3.73 9.24
N THR A 39 3.00 -4.88 9.86
CA THR A 39 3.15 -5.00 11.32
C THR A 39 4.60 -5.00 11.78
N ALA A 40 5.54 -5.33 10.91
CA ALA A 40 6.95 -5.40 11.26
C ALA A 40 7.53 -4.01 11.65
N PRO A 41 8.31 -3.94 12.74
CA PRO A 41 9.01 -2.72 13.14
C PRO A 41 10.13 -2.39 12.14
N GLY A 42 10.45 -1.10 11.99
CA GLY A 42 11.55 -0.64 11.16
C GLY A 42 11.34 -0.75 9.64
N GLN A 43 10.14 -1.15 9.18
CA GLN A 43 9.85 -1.17 7.76
C GLN A 43 9.79 0.25 7.20
N PRO A 44 10.45 0.51 6.05
CA PRO A 44 10.42 1.83 5.43
C PRO A 44 9.02 2.15 4.91
N LEU A 45 8.73 3.45 4.78
CA LEU A 45 7.42 3.94 4.36
C LEU A 45 6.99 3.35 3.00
N TRP A 46 7.90 3.28 2.04
CA TRP A 46 7.62 2.71 0.72
C TRP A 46 7.16 1.25 0.79
N ALA A 47 7.69 0.46 1.73
CA ALA A 47 7.35 -0.95 1.85
C ALA A 47 5.94 -1.13 2.43
N ARG A 48 5.62 -0.33 3.46
CA ARG A 48 4.26 -0.30 4.04
C ARG A 48 3.23 0.16 3.04
N GLU A 49 3.57 1.16 2.24
CA GLU A 49 2.68 1.68 1.21
C GLU A 49 2.40 0.65 0.11
N LEU A 50 3.45 0.00 -0.43
CA LEU A 50 3.29 -1.05 -1.42
C LEU A 50 2.44 -2.21 -0.88
N ALA A 51 2.72 -2.65 0.35
CA ALA A 51 1.97 -3.72 0.99
C ALA A 51 0.51 -3.36 1.21
N ALA A 52 0.24 -2.16 1.76
CA ALA A 52 -1.12 -1.71 2.04
C ALA A 52 -1.94 -1.55 0.75
N TYR A 53 -1.34 -0.98 -0.30
CA TYR A 53 -2.00 -0.83 -1.59
C TYR A 53 -2.36 -2.18 -2.22
N ARG A 54 -1.40 -3.11 -2.27
CA ARG A 54 -1.63 -4.43 -2.88
C ARG A 54 -2.65 -5.26 -2.11
N LEU A 55 -2.58 -5.27 -0.79
CA LEU A 55 -3.59 -5.93 0.05
C LEU A 55 -4.98 -5.27 -0.11
N GLY A 56 -5.05 -3.94 -0.10
CA GLY A 56 -6.30 -3.20 -0.28
C GLY A 56 -6.96 -3.49 -1.62
N THR A 57 -6.20 -3.43 -2.70
CA THR A 57 -6.70 -3.72 -4.05
C THR A 57 -7.07 -5.19 -4.27
N ALA A 58 -6.51 -6.11 -3.48
CA ALA A 58 -6.87 -7.52 -3.43
C ALA A 58 -8.05 -7.85 -2.48
N GLY A 59 -8.58 -6.85 -1.77
CA GLY A 59 -9.72 -7.02 -0.85
C GLY A 59 -9.34 -7.50 0.55
N ASP A 60 -8.06 -7.51 0.91
CA ASP A 60 -7.60 -7.92 2.23
C ASP A 60 -7.75 -6.78 3.26
N ARG A 61 -8.68 -6.97 4.20
CA ARG A 61 -9.04 -5.98 5.23
C ARG A 61 -7.94 -5.68 6.24
N ARG A 62 -6.87 -6.48 6.29
CA ARG A 62 -5.67 -6.18 7.09
C ARG A 62 -4.98 -4.90 6.65
N ALA A 63 -5.21 -4.45 5.41
CA ALA A 63 -4.68 -3.19 4.89
C ALA A 63 -5.34 -1.92 5.48
N PHE A 64 -6.55 -2.03 6.04
CA PHE A 64 -7.40 -0.88 6.32
C PHE A 64 -6.71 0.20 7.17
N GLU A 65 -6.16 -0.17 8.33
CA GLU A 65 -5.52 0.79 9.25
C GLU A 65 -4.31 1.47 8.60
N ALA A 66 -3.50 0.71 7.85
CA ALA A 66 -2.34 1.24 7.16
C ALA A 66 -2.75 2.22 6.04
N LEU A 67 -3.81 1.91 5.30
CA LEU A 67 -4.35 2.80 4.27
C LEU A 67 -4.95 4.08 4.86
N VAL A 68 -5.67 4.00 5.98
CA VAL A 68 -6.20 5.19 6.67
C VAL A 68 -5.04 6.08 7.17
N LEU A 69 -3.96 5.49 7.66
CA LEU A 69 -2.77 6.25 8.06
C LEU A 69 -2.11 6.94 6.86
N LEU A 70 -1.99 6.25 5.71
CA LEU A 70 -1.44 6.83 4.48
C LEU A 70 -2.34 7.92 3.90
N LEU A 71 -3.66 7.79 4.01
CA LEU A 71 -4.62 8.81 3.58
C LEU A 71 -4.43 10.12 4.38
N ASN A 72 -4.15 10.00 5.67
CA ASN A 72 -3.87 11.13 6.55
C ASN A 72 -2.43 11.67 6.45
N HIS A 73 -1.61 11.12 5.55
CA HIS A 73 -0.27 11.63 5.30
C HIS A 73 -0.34 12.99 4.58
N ARG A 74 0.69 13.82 4.69
CA ARG A 74 0.78 15.11 3.99
C ARG A 74 1.43 15.01 2.60
N ASP A 75 1.32 13.86 1.94
CA ASP A 75 1.91 13.65 0.61
C ASP A 75 0.81 13.29 -0.41
N PRO A 76 0.46 14.20 -1.34
CA PRO A 76 -0.69 14.01 -2.23
C PRO A 76 -0.68 12.70 -3.04
N PRO A 77 0.46 12.23 -3.59
CA PRO A 77 0.50 10.94 -4.29
C PRO A 77 0.20 9.74 -3.38
N ARG A 78 0.63 9.77 -2.11
CA ARG A 78 0.29 8.71 -1.12
C ARG A 78 -1.18 8.73 -0.77
N CYS A 79 -1.74 9.92 -0.56
CA CYS A 79 -3.16 10.07 -0.26
C CYS A 79 -4.03 9.51 -1.40
N ALA A 80 -3.68 9.82 -2.65
CA ALA A 80 -4.41 9.33 -3.83
C ALA A 80 -4.36 7.80 -3.91
N ALA A 81 -3.18 7.21 -3.78
CA ALA A 81 -3.02 5.76 -3.78
C ALA A 81 -3.78 5.07 -2.63
N ALA A 82 -3.74 5.66 -1.44
CA ALA A 82 -4.46 5.15 -0.27
C ALA A 82 -5.98 5.22 -0.46
N ALA A 83 -6.49 6.34 -0.99
CA ALA A 83 -7.90 6.52 -1.30
C ALA A 83 -8.38 5.49 -2.35
N HIS A 84 -7.60 5.28 -3.41
CA HIS A 84 -7.90 4.27 -4.44
C HIS A 84 -7.95 2.86 -3.85
N ALA A 85 -6.96 2.48 -3.06
CA ALA A 85 -6.92 1.17 -2.41
C ALA A 85 -8.06 0.98 -1.40
N LEU A 86 -8.44 2.01 -0.63
CA LEU A 86 -9.59 1.97 0.28
C LEU A 86 -10.92 1.79 -0.46
N ALA A 87 -11.08 2.48 -1.60
CA ALA A 87 -12.25 2.34 -2.46
C ALA A 87 -12.36 0.92 -3.01
N ARG A 88 -11.23 0.35 -3.47
CA ARG A 88 -11.17 -1.04 -3.98
C ARG A 88 -11.33 -2.09 -2.88
N LEU A 89 -10.87 -1.81 -1.67
CA LEU A 89 -11.00 -2.70 -0.52
C LEU A 89 -12.47 -2.93 -0.15
N GLY A 90 -13.32 -1.91 -0.34
CA GLY A 90 -14.77 -2.01 -0.07
C GLY A 90 -15.08 -2.31 1.40
N ASP A 91 -14.19 -1.97 2.33
CA ASP A 91 -14.42 -2.15 3.75
C ASP A 91 -15.52 -1.18 4.23
N PRO A 92 -16.57 -1.66 4.94
CA PRO A 92 -17.61 -0.78 5.47
C PRO A 92 -17.08 0.34 6.37
N ARG A 93 -15.91 0.16 6.98
CA ARG A 93 -15.25 1.18 7.80
C ARG A 93 -14.76 2.38 6.98
N THR A 94 -14.55 2.24 5.67
CA THR A 94 -14.06 3.31 4.78
C THR A 94 -14.98 4.54 4.81
N ALA A 95 -16.29 4.35 4.89
CA ALA A 95 -17.25 5.46 4.96
C ALA A 95 -17.10 6.34 6.22
N ARG A 96 -16.39 5.85 7.25
CA ARG A 96 -16.10 6.59 8.50
C ARG A 96 -14.70 7.21 8.53
N ALA A 97 -13.87 6.89 7.55
CA ALA A 97 -12.48 7.33 7.47
C ALA A 97 -12.28 8.58 6.61
N ALA A 98 -13.31 8.99 5.86
CA ALA A 98 -13.32 10.17 4.97
C ALA A 98 -13.96 11.39 5.64
#